data_AF-A0A6S7JZY4-F1
#
_entry.id   AF-A0A6S7JZY4-F1
#
_cell.length_a   1.000
_cell.length_b   1.000
_cell.length_c   1.000
_cell.angle_alpha   90.00
_cell.angle_beta   90.00
_cell.angle_gamma   90.00
#
_symmetry.space_group_name_H-M   'P 1'
#
loop_
_entity.id
_entity.type
_entity.pdbx_description
1 polymer ?
#
loop_
_entity_poly.entity_id
_entity_poly.type
_entity_poly.pdbx_seq_one_letter_code
_entity_poly.pdbx_strand_id
1 'polypeptide(L)'
;MALPRLIIRKVDKQTAFLDADDPVSQLHKVAFYMKDTERMYLCLSQERIIQFQSTPCPKDPRKEMINDGASWTIISTDRAEYTFYEGMGPISCPITPVPVVSRLELNGGGDVAMLELTGQNFTANLRVWFGDVEANTNYRCAESLLCLVPDISAFQSAWKFVRQPTQVPVSLVRNDGIIYPTNLTFTYTPEPEERPRCIEAKVIRKGFSSVTSEVTPHDEVTS
;
A
#
# COMPACT_ATOMS: atom_id res chain seq x y z
N MET A 1 12.21 -1.00 17.03
CA MET A 1 12.23 -1.74 18.32
C MET A 1 10.79 -1.90 18.78
N ALA A 2 10.47 -2.95 19.54
CA ALA A 2 9.13 -3.17 20.08
C ALA A 2 9.23 -3.58 21.56
N LEU A 3 8.22 -3.20 22.36
CA LEU A 3 8.06 -3.70 23.72
C LEU A 3 7.51 -5.14 23.70
N PRO A 4 7.64 -5.91 24.80
CA PRO A 4 6.93 -7.17 24.98
C PRO A 4 5.41 -7.00 24.86
N ARG A 5 4.66 -8.12 24.91
CA ARG A 5 3.20 -8.07 24.87
C ARG A 5 2.66 -7.37 26.12
N LEU A 6 1.86 -6.33 25.91
CA LEU A 6 1.23 -5.55 26.96
C LEU A 6 -0.30 -5.73 26.91
N ILE A 7 -0.95 -5.68 28.08
CA ILE A 7 -2.40 -5.53 28.21
C ILE A 7 -2.66 -4.12 28.73
N ILE A 8 -3.37 -3.32 27.94
CA ILE A 8 -3.80 -1.99 28.35
C ILE A 8 -4.93 -2.13 29.38
N ARG A 9 -4.82 -1.41 30.49
CA ARG A 9 -5.81 -1.40 31.58
C ARG A 9 -6.22 0.03 31.88
N LYS A 10 -7.51 0.24 32.13
CA LYS A 10 -8.05 1.52 32.59
C LYS A 10 -7.50 1.86 33.96
N VAL A 11 -7.12 3.12 34.17
CA VAL A 11 -6.64 3.62 35.45
C VAL A 11 -7.59 4.70 35.98
N ASP A 12 -8.03 4.53 37.22
CA ASP A 12 -8.59 5.63 38.02
C ASP A 12 -7.75 5.78 39.29
N LYS A 13 -7.35 7.02 39.58
CA LYS A 13 -6.39 7.37 40.63
C LYS A 13 -5.09 6.58 40.48
N GLN A 14 -4.82 5.64 41.38
CA GLN A 14 -3.65 4.75 41.40
C GLN A 14 -4.07 3.27 41.30
N THR A 15 -5.23 3.02 40.70
CA THR A 15 -5.78 1.66 40.57
C THR A 15 -6.00 1.30 39.11
N ALA A 16 -5.45 0.17 38.70
CA ALA A 16 -5.71 -0.46 37.42
C ALA A 16 -6.92 -1.40 37.54
N PHE A 17 -7.88 -1.28 36.63
CA PHE A 17 -9.07 -2.11 36.56
C PHE A 17 -8.80 -3.33 35.69
N LEU A 18 -9.18 -4.52 36.18
CA LEU A 18 -8.93 -5.80 35.52
C LEU A 18 -10.07 -6.22 34.58
N ASP A 19 -11.27 -5.67 34.80
CA ASP A 19 -12.54 -6.03 34.15
C ASP A 19 -13.09 -4.93 33.24
N ALA A 20 -12.31 -3.87 32.99
CA ALA A 20 -12.72 -2.81 32.08
C ALA A 20 -12.68 -3.28 30.62
N ASP A 21 -13.79 -3.10 29.92
CA ASP A 21 -13.99 -3.51 28.51
C ASP A 21 -14.44 -2.32 27.62
N ASP A 22 -14.37 -1.09 28.15
CA ASP A 22 -14.67 0.11 27.38
C ASP A 22 -13.54 0.47 26.39
N PRO A 23 -13.87 1.01 25.20
CA PRO A 23 -12.88 1.52 24.27
C PRO A 23 -11.97 2.57 24.90
N VAL A 24 -10.69 2.54 24.55
CA VAL A 24 -9.70 3.54 24.99
C VAL A 24 -9.87 4.81 24.16
N SER A 25 -10.05 5.94 24.85
CA SER A 25 -10.22 7.27 24.23
C SER A 25 -9.00 8.17 24.45
N GLN A 26 -8.98 9.29 23.73
CA GLN A 26 -7.94 10.31 23.85
C GLN A 26 -7.83 10.82 25.29
N LEU A 27 -6.59 10.98 25.76
CA LEU A 27 -6.24 11.51 27.07
C LEU A 27 -6.70 10.64 28.25
N HIS A 28 -7.14 9.41 28.01
CA HIS A 28 -7.39 8.45 29.09
C HIS A 28 -6.09 8.12 29.84
N LYS A 29 -6.23 7.95 31.15
CA LYS A 29 -5.18 7.33 31.98
C LYS A 29 -5.27 5.82 31.87
N VAL A 30 -4.15 5.21 31.52
CA VAL A 30 -4.02 3.77 31.31
C VAL A 30 -2.75 3.24 31.96
N ALA A 31 -2.71 1.93 32.17
CA ALA A 31 -1.52 1.21 32.60
C ALA A 31 -1.25 0.06 31.63
N PHE A 32 0.02 -0.30 31.45
CA PHE A 32 0.42 -1.39 30.57
C PHE A 32 0.95 -2.56 31.39
N TYR A 33 0.12 -3.59 31.56
CA TYR A 33 0.49 -4.83 32.24
C TYR A 33 1.29 -5.72 31.28
N MET A 34 2.44 -6.24 31.74
CA MET A 34 3.28 -7.15 30.98
C MET A 34 2.64 -8.55 30.99
N LYS A 35 2.20 -9.02 29.82
CA LYS A 35 1.50 -10.30 29.71
C LYS A 35 2.39 -11.46 30.20
N ASP A 36 1.78 -12.46 30.85
CA ASP A 36 2.45 -13.67 31.34
C ASP A 36 3.48 -13.39 32.46
N THR A 37 3.32 -12.26 33.17
CA THR A 37 4.13 -11.91 34.34
C THR A 37 3.31 -11.82 35.62
N GLU A 38 3.97 -11.87 36.77
CA GLU A 38 3.33 -11.69 38.06
C GLU A 38 3.07 -10.22 38.38
N ARG A 39 2.01 -9.66 37.80
CA ARG A 39 1.54 -8.28 38.06
C ARG A 39 2.60 -7.20 37.77
N MET A 40 3.45 -7.42 36.77
CA MET A 40 4.46 -6.42 36.38
C MET A 40 3.84 -5.42 35.41
N TYR A 41 4.11 -4.13 35.64
CA TYR A 41 3.66 -3.04 34.77
C TYR A 41 4.84 -2.26 34.20
N LEU A 42 4.64 -1.72 33.01
CA LEU A 42 5.52 -0.71 32.44
C LEU A 42 5.46 0.55 33.30
N CYS A 43 6.60 0.93 33.87
CA CYS A 43 6.69 2.02 34.83
C CYS A 43 7.86 2.94 34.48
N LEU A 44 7.64 4.24 34.58
CA LEU A 44 8.67 5.25 34.53
C LEU A 44 9.25 5.46 35.93
N SER A 45 10.56 5.31 36.05
CA SER A 45 11.30 5.71 37.24
C SER A 45 12.44 6.63 36.83
N GLN A 46 12.32 7.91 37.23
CA GLN A 46 13.20 8.97 36.74
C GLN A 46 13.16 9.03 35.20
N GLU A 47 14.27 8.77 34.51
CA GLU A 47 14.37 8.73 33.05
C GLU A 47 14.39 7.30 32.48
N ARG A 48 14.14 6.29 33.32
CA ARG A 48 14.23 4.89 32.92
C ARG A 48 12.87 4.22 32.86
N ILE A 49 12.66 3.48 31.77
CA ILE A 49 11.55 2.53 31.66
C ILE A 49 11.93 1.25 32.38
N ILE A 50 11.17 0.90 33.41
CA ILE A 50 11.37 -0.28 34.26
C ILE A 50 10.09 -1.12 34.32
N GLN A 51 10.23 -2.33 34.85
CA GLN A 51 9.08 -3.14 35.25
C GLN A 51 8.87 -2.95 36.75
N PHE A 52 7.64 -2.66 37.17
CA PHE A 52 7.31 -2.50 38.59
C PHE A 52 6.10 -3.38 38.95
N GLN A 53 6.21 -4.10 40.06
CA GLN A 53 5.15 -5.02 40.50
C GLN A 53 4.01 -4.24 41.18
N SER A 54 2.76 -4.52 40.80
CA SER A 54 1.58 -3.96 41.45
C SER A 54 1.20 -4.72 42.73
N THR A 55 0.42 -4.07 43.58
CA THR A 55 -0.13 -4.68 44.81
C THR A 55 -1.62 -4.97 44.60
N PRO A 56 -2.12 -6.19 44.84
CA PRO A 56 -3.55 -6.49 44.77
C PRO A 56 -4.36 -5.59 45.72
N CYS A 57 -5.53 -5.12 45.28
CA CYS A 57 -6.40 -4.31 46.14
C CYS A 57 -7.10 -5.20 47.19
N PRO A 58 -6.96 -4.94 48.51
CA PRO A 58 -7.59 -5.78 49.54
C PRO A 58 -9.13 -5.74 49.52
N LYS A 59 -9.71 -4.66 48.99
CA LYS A 59 -11.16 -4.41 49.01
C LYS A 59 -11.89 -4.87 47.75
N ASP A 60 -11.17 -5.04 46.65
CA ASP A 60 -11.75 -5.34 45.34
C ASP A 60 -10.79 -6.21 44.52
N PRO A 61 -11.07 -7.51 44.33
CA PRO A 61 -10.18 -8.42 43.61
C PRO A 61 -10.05 -8.07 42.12
N ARG A 62 -10.90 -7.18 41.60
CA ARG A 62 -10.87 -6.72 40.19
C ARG A 62 -10.00 -5.48 40.00
N LYS A 63 -9.23 -5.10 41.02
CA LYS A 63 -8.34 -3.93 40.99
C LYS A 63 -6.96 -4.27 41.51
N GLU A 64 -5.98 -3.62 40.93
CA GLU A 64 -4.59 -3.64 41.39
C GLU A 64 -4.13 -2.21 41.66
N MET A 65 -3.43 -1.99 42.77
CA MET A 65 -2.79 -0.73 43.12
C MET A 65 -1.46 -0.64 42.39
N ILE A 66 -1.29 0.40 41.58
CA ILE A 66 -0.11 0.64 40.76
C ILE A 66 0.65 1.89 41.24
N ASN A 67 1.93 1.97 40.91
CA ASN A 67 2.74 3.17 41.15
C ASN A 67 2.32 4.32 40.21
N ASP A 68 2.48 5.57 40.63
CA ASP A 68 2.22 6.75 39.78
C ASP A 68 2.98 6.71 38.45
N GLY A 69 4.23 6.21 38.45
CA GLY A 69 5.03 6.04 37.25
C GLY A 69 4.51 4.97 36.29
N ALA A 70 3.54 4.14 36.70
CA ALA A 70 2.87 3.17 35.84
C ALA A 70 1.55 3.69 35.25
N SER A 71 1.18 4.95 35.54
CA SER A 71 0.02 5.63 34.99
C SER A 71 0.43 6.49 33.79
N TRP A 72 -0.07 6.14 32.61
CA TRP A 72 0.27 6.76 31.34
C TRP A 72 -0.95 7.47 30.76
N THR A 73 -0.77 8.66 30.21
CA THR A 73 -1.81 9.32 29.41
C THR A 73 -1.61 8.94 27.95
N ILE A 74 -2.62 8.32 27.34
CA ILE A 74 -2.55 7.91 25.93
C ILE A 74 -3.17 9.00 25.03
N ILE A 75 -2.52 9.28 23.91
CA ILE A 75 -2.99 10.23 22.90
C ILE A 75 -2.58 9.71 21.51
N SER A 76 -3.46 9.87 20.53
CA SER A 76 -3.12 9.62 19.14
C SER A 76 -2.20 10.72 18.64
N THR A 77 -1.17 10.34 17.91
CA THR A 77 -0.26 11.26 17.26
C THR A 77 -0.35 11.11 15.75
N ASP A 78 -0.14 12.19 15.03
CA ASP A 78 -0.04 12.19 13.57
C ASP A 78 1.30 12.81 13.15
N ARG A 79 1.75 12.54 11.92
CA ARG A 79 3.03 13.02 11.39
C ARG A 79 2.87 13.44 9.93
N ALA A 80 3.19 14.70 9.65
CA ALA A 80 3.43 15.18 8.30
C ALA A 80 4.94 15.16 8.00
N GLU A 81 5.33 14.58 6.87
CA GLU A 81 6.70 14.54 6.39
C GLU A 81 6.77 15.17 5.00
N TYR A 82 7.76 16.02 4.78
CA TYR A 82 7.98 16.73 3.53
C TYR A 82 9.43 16.54 3.11
N THR A 83 9.65 16.15 1.85
CA THR A 83 10.98 15.90 1.30
C THR A 83 11.12 16.66 -0.01
N PHE A 84 12.27 17.29 -0.21
CA PHE A 84 12.60 18.01 -1.44
C PHE A 84 14.11 17.97 -1.69
N TYR A 85 14.50 18.24 -2.93
CA TYR A 85 15.90 18.38 -3.34
C TYR A 85 16.04 19.44 -4.45
N GLU A 86 17.04 20.31 -4.34
CA GLU A 86 17.35 21.34 -5.33
C GLU A 86 18.23 20.76 -6.46
N GLY A 87 17.60 20.15 -7.47
CA GLY A 87 18.30 19.41 -8.52
C GLY A 87 19.18 20.25 -9.44
N MET A 88 18.87 21.54 -9.59
CA MET A 88 19.58 22.47 -10.48
C MET A 88 20.34 23.57 -9.72
N GLY A 89 20.57 23.37 -8.42
CA GLY A 89 21.18 24.36 -7.54
C GLY A 89 20.16 25.32 -6.91
N PRO A 90 20.64 26.38 -6.22
CA PRO A 90 19.79 27.26 -5.43
C PRO A 90 18.74 27.98 -6.28
N ILE A 91 17.51 28.05 -5.77
CA ILE A 91 16.39 28.73 -6.42
C ILE A 91 15.94 29.97 -5.66
N SER A 92 15.29 30.92 -6.34
CA SER A 92 14.80 32.16 -5.75
C SER A 92 13.39 32.06 -5.15
N CYS A 93 12.63 31.03 -5.51
CA CYS A 93 11.24 30.85 -5.10
C CYS A 93 11.14 29.90 -3.89
N PRO A 94 10.13 30.06 -3.01
CA PRO A 94 9.93 29.11 -1.92
C PRO A 94 9.64 27.70 -2.46
N ILE A 95 10.10 26.68 -1.74
CA ILE A 95 9.87 25.27 -2.08
C ILE A 95 8.41 24.86 -1.80
N THR A 96 7.74 25.57 -0.91
CA THR A 96 6.34 25.32 -0.53
C THR A 96 5.35 25.91 -1.54
N PRO A 97 4.14 25.32 -1.67
CA PRO A 97 3.65 24.15 -0.94
C PRO A 97 4.27 22.85 -1.49
N VAL A 98 4.66 21.95 -0.58
CA VAL A 98 5.27 20.66 -0.98
C VAL A 98 4.15 19.72 -1.43
N PRO A 99 4.21 19.17 -2.66
CA PRO A 99 3.24 18.20 -3.12
C PRO A 99 3.42 16.88 -2.38
N VAL A 100 2.30 16.30 -1.95
CA VAL A 100 2.27 14.99 -1.27
C VAL A 100 1.45 14.05 -2.12
N VAL A 101 2.02 12.90 -2.49
CA VAL A 101 1.31 11.86 -3.23
C VAL A 101 0.86 10.78 -2.27
N SER A 102 -0.45 10.55 -2.21
CA SER A 102 -1.07 9.56 -1.32
C SER A 102 -1.22 8.21 -2.00
N ARG A 103 -1.56 8.20 -3.29
CA ARG A 103 -1.84 6.97 -4.04
C ARG A 103 -1.54 7.12 -5.53
N LEU A 104 -1.11 6.00 -6.13
CA LEU A 104 -0.96 5.82 -7.57
C LEU A 104 -2.04 4.84 -8.07
N GLU A 105 -2.73 5.19 -9.14
CA GLU A 105 -3.73 4.34 -9.81
C GLU A 105 -3.40 4.21 -11.29
N LEU A 106 -3.22 2.96 -11.74
CA LEU A 106 -2.97 2.67 -13.15
C LEU A 106 -4.30 2.50 -13.88
N ASN A 107 -4.50 3.30 -14.92
CA ASN A 107 -5.66 3.26 -15.79
C ASN A 107 -5.21 2.83 -17.20
N GLY A 108 -5.85 1.79 -17.75
CA GLY A 108 -5.54 1.25 -19.07
C GLY A 108 -4.46 0.16 -19.07
N GLY A 109 -3.95 -0.16 -20.25
CA GLY A 109 -2.94 -1.19 -20.50
C GLY A 109 -2.51 -1.24 -21.97
N GLY A 110 -1.35 -1.81 -22.26
CA GLY A 110 -0.78 -1.84 -23.61
C GLY A 110 -0.29 -0.46 -24.08
N ASP A 111 -0.66 -0.06 -25.29
CA ASP A 111 -0.12 1.12 -25.99
C ASP A 111 -0.43 2.48 -25.32
N VAL A 112 -1.45 2.56 -24.45
CA VAL A 112 -1.84 3.80 -23.75
C VAL A 112 -2.15 3.50 -22.28
N ALA A 113 -1.11 3.28 -21.49
CA ALA A 113 -1.20 3.23 -20.04
C ALA A 113 -1.09 4.64 -19.44
N MET A 114 -2.02 4.99 -18.56
CA MET A 114 -1.99 6.27 -17.83
C MET A 114 -1.92 6.01 -16.34
N LEU A 115 -1.08 6.79 -15.66
CA LEU A 115 -0.98 6.78 -14.20
C LEU A 115 -1.67 8.02 -13.63
N GLU A 116 -2.65 7.80 -12.78
CA GLU A 116 -3.27 8.84 -11.97
C GLU A 116 -2.59 8.90 -10.60
N LEU A 117 -2.16 10.09 -10.21
CA LEU A 117 -1.59 10.40 -8.92
C LEU A 117 -2.62 11.20 -8.13
N THR A 118 -3.02 10.69 -6.97
CA THR A 118 -3.90 11.40 -6.05
C THR A 118 -3.14 11.85 -4.81
N GLY A 119 -3.42 13.06 -4.33
CA GLY A 119 -2.61 13.69 -3.30
C GLY A 119 -3.06 15.09 -2.95
N GLN A 120 -2.10 15.95 -2.60
CA GLN A 120 -2.33 17.32 -2.17
C GLN A 120 -1.27 18.27 -2.73
N ASN A 121 -1.61 19.56 -2.83
CA ASN A 121 -0.73 20.65 -3.24
C ASN A 121 -0.14 20.49 -4.65
N PHE A 122 -0.83 19.81 -5.56
CA PHE A 122 -0.39 19.75 -6.94
C PHE A 122 -0.59 21.08 -7.66
N THR A 123 0.29 21.36 -8.62
CA THR A 123 0.21 22.54 -9.47
C THR A 123 0.49 22.17 -10.92
N ALA A 124 0.09 23.02 -11.87
CA ALA A 124 0.36 22.81 -13.29
C ALA A 124 1.86 22.83 -13.65
N ASN A 125 2.71 23.33 -12.75
CA ASN A 125 4.17 23.43 -12.93
C ASN A 125 4.91 22.16 -12.51
N LEU A 126 4.19 21.12 -12.05
CA LEU A 126 4.77 19.83 -11.70
C LEU A 126 4.72 18.88 -12.89
N ARG A 127 5.79 18.10 -13.01
CA ARG A 127 5.92 16.98 -13.95
C ARG A 127 6.19 15.71 -13.17
N VAL A 128 5.55 14.62 -13.60
CA VAL A 128 5.81 13.28 -13.06
C VAL A 128 7.05 12.72 -13.75
N TRP A 129 7.96 12.20 -12.95
CA TRP A 129 9.17 11.53 -13.42
C TRP A 129 9.15 10.08 -12.95
N PHE A 130 9.49 9.18 -13.85
CA PHE A 130 9.73 7.78 -13.56
C PHE A 130 11.24 7.59 -13.63
N GLY A 131 11.91 7.40 -12.49
CA GLY A 131 13.37 7.41 -12.45
C GLY A 131 13.94 8.70 -13.03
N ASP A 132 14.66 8.59 -14.13
CA ASP A 132 15.28 9.65 -14.91
C ASP A 132 14.48 10.07 -16.17
N VAL A 133 13.28 9.52 -16.37
CA VAL A 133 12.42 9.79 -17.53
C VAL A 133 11.25 10.70 -17.14
N GLU A 134 11.19 11.88 -17.75
CA GLU A 134 10.04 12.78 -17.64
C GLU A 134 8.82 12.21 -18.39
N ALA A 135 7.67 12.18 -17.73
CA ALA A 135 6.41 11.76 -18.32
C ALA A 135 5.52 12.94 -18.73
N ASN A 136 4.78 12.76 -19.82
CA ASN A 136 3.78 13.75 -20.25
C ASN A 136 2.67 13.86 -19.19
N THR A 137 2.66 14.97 -18.46
CA THR A 137 1.84 15.18 -17.27
C THR A 137 0.75 16.21 -17.52
N ASN A 138 -0.49 15.83 -17.24
CA ASN A 138 -1.69 16.65 -17.29
C ASN A 138 -2.15 16.97 -15.87
N TYR A 139 -2.20 18.25 -15.55
CA TYR A 139 -2.76 18.74 -14.29
C TYR A 139 -4.28 18.79 -14.36
N ARG A 140 -4.96 18.15 -13.41
CA ARG A 140 -6.43 18.20 -13.27
C ARG A 140 -6.83 19.20 -12.19
N CYS A 141 -6.32 19.02 -10.99
CA CYS A 141 -6.57 19.88 -9.83
C CYS A 141 -5.47 19.71 -8.78
N ALA A 142 -5.57 20.43 -7.66
CA ALA A 142 -4.60 20.38 -6.56
C ALA A 142 -4.47 19.00 -5.89
N GLU A 143 -5.36 18.06 -6.21
CA GLU A 143 -5.41 16.71 -5.65
C GLU A 143 -5.23 15.60 -6.70
N SER A 144 -5.20 15.92 -8.01
CA SER A 144 -5.08 14.92 -9.08
C SER A 144 -4.16 15.39 -10.21
N LEU A 145 -3.16 14.54 -10.52
CA LEU A 145 -2.30 14.61 -11.70
C LEU A 145 -2.47 13.33 -12.52
N LEU A 146 -2.41 13.43 -13.84
CA LEU A 146 -2.48 12.30 -14.74
C LEU A 146 -1.28 12.33 -15.67
N CYS A 147 -0.52 11.25 -15.78
CA CYS A 147 0.59 11.17 -16.73
C CYS A 147 0.52 9.91 -17.59
N LEU A 148 1.10 9.99 -18.78
CA LEU A 148 1.33 8.80 -19.62
C LEU A 148 2.47 7.98 -19.00
N VAL A 149 2.28 6.67 -18.89
CA VAL A 149 3.35 5.77 -18.45
C VAL A 149 4.38 5.68 -19.59
N PRO A 150 5.66 6.01 -19.36
CA PRO A 150 6.69 5.86 -20.38
C PRO A 150 6.86 4.41 -20.81
N ASP A 151 7.21 4.19 -22.08
CA ASP A 151 7.60 2.85 -22.53
C ASP A 151 8.89 2.40 -21.84
N ILE A 152 9.03 1.10 -21.60
CA ILE A 152 10.20 0.56 -20.91
C ILE A 152 11.52 0.82 -21.67
N SER A 153 11.47 0.95 -23.00
CA SER A 153 12.66 1.27 -23.81
C SER A 153 13.26 2.64 -23.49
N ALA A 154 12.51 3.54 -22.85
CA ALA A 154 12.99 4.85 -22.43
C ALA A 154 14.06 4.77 -21.34
N PHE A 155 14.06 3.71 -20.52
CA PHE A 155 15.03 3.52 -19.44
C PHE A 155 16.32 2.85 -19.92
N GLN A 156 16.20 1.90 -20.86
CA GLN A 156 17.32 1.25 -21.53
C GLN A 156 16.94 0.91 -22.95
N SER A 157 17.68 1.42 -23.93
CA SER A 157 17.40 1.25 -25.36
C SER A 157 17.36 -0.22 -25.82
N ALA A 158 17.95 -1.13 -25.04
CA ALA A 158 17.98 -2.56 -25.31
C ALA A 158 16.72 -3.31 -24.82
N TRP A 159 15.87 -2.70 -24.02
CA TRP A 159 14.68 -3.32 -23.46
C TRP A 159 13.48 -3.10 -24.37
N LYS A 160 13.08 -4.14 -25.11
CA LYS A 160 11.85 -4.15 -25.91
C LYS A 160 10.63 -4.67 -25.14
N PHE A 161 10.88 -5.42 -24.07
CA PHE A 161 9.85 -6.01 -23.20
C PHE A 161 10.44 -6.29 -21.82
N VAL A 162 9.58 -6.28 -20.81
CA VAL A 162 9.93 -6.57 -19.42
C VAL A 162 10.09 -8.09 -19.27
N ARG A 163 11.27 -8.59 -18.89
CA ARG A 163 11.48 -10.02 -18.58
C ARG A 163 11.25 -10.35 -17.10
N GLN A 164 11.45 -9.37 -16.23
CA GLN A 164 11.27 -9.47 -14.78
C GLN A 164 10.67 -8.15 -14.29
N PRO A 165 9.87 -8.16 -13.21
CA PRO A 165 9.28 -6.94 -12.68
C PRO A 165 10.33 -5.86 -12.41
N THR A 166 10.24 -4.73 -13.13
CA THR A 166 11.16 -3.60 -12.98
C THR A 166 10.46 -2.50 -12.19
N GLN A 167 11.02 -2.16 -11.02
CA GLN A 167 10.50 -1.06 -10.20
C GLN A 167 11.28 0.22 -10.48
N VAL A 168 10.54 1.31 -10.71
CA VAL A 168 11.10 2.65 -10.90
C VAL A 168 10.50 3.61 -9.85
N PRO A 169 11.32 4.48 -9.22
CA PRO A 169 10.79 5.48 -8.30
C PRO A 169 9.98 6.53 -9.05
N VAL A 170 8.90 6.99 -8.44
CA VAL A 170 8.08 8.09 -8.97
C VAL A 170 8.43 9.36 -8.21
N SER A 171 8.72 10.43 -8.93
CA SER A 171 9.04 11.74 -8.36
C SER A 171 8.19 12.82 -9.01
N LEU A 172 7.93 13.91 -8.28
CA LEU A 172 7.36 15.12 -8.84
C LEU A 172 8.47 16.15 -8.99
N VAL A 173 8.64 16.72 -10.18
CA VAL A 173 9.66 17.72 -10.46
C VAL A 173 8.99 19.01 -10.87
N ARG A 174 9.38 20.10 -10.21
CA ARG A 174 8.90 21.45 -10.54
C ARG A 174 9.71 22.02 -11.70
N ASN A 175 9.11 22.93 -12.47
CA ASN A 175 9.73 23.58 -13.62
C ASN A 175 11.05 24.31 -13.32
N ASP A 176 11.35 24.65 -12.07
CA ASP A 176 12.61 25.25 -11.62
C ASP A 176 13.64 24.23 -11.09
N GLY A 177 13.37 22.93 -11.22
CA GLY A 177 14.32 21.86 -10.91
C GLY A 177 14.25 21.30 -9.49
N ILE A 178 13.27 21.69 -8.68
CA ILE A 178 13.04 21.01 -7.40
C ILE A 178 12.44 19.63 -7.64
N ILE A 179 13.03 18.64 -6.97
CA ILE A 179 12.56 17.25 -6.96
C ILE A 179 11.88 16.97 -5.62
N TYR A 180 10.62 16.54 -5.68
CA TYR A 180 9.84 16.05 -4.55
C TYR A 180 9.71 14.52 -4.68
N PRO A 181 10.53 13.74 -3.97
CA PRO A 181 10.43 12.28 -4.01
C PRO A 181 9.14 11.84 -3.32
N THR A 182 8.40 10.93 -3.96
CA THR A 182 7.10 10.47 -3.43
C THR A 182 7.22 9.27 -2.51
N ASN A 183 8.40 8.62 -2.47
CA ASN A 183 8.62 7.30 -1.87
C ASN A 183 7.75 6.17 -2.44
N LEU A 184 7.05 6.42 -3.54
CA LEU A 184 6.27 5.42 -4.28
C LEU A 184 7.06 4.94 -5.49
N THR A 185 6.83 3.68 -5.87
CA THR A 185 7.45 3.05 -7.03
C THR A 185 6.39 2.56 -8.00
N PHE A 186 6.62 2.75 -9.30
CA PHE A 186 5.84 2.12 -10.34
C PHE A 186 6.51 0.81 -10.77
N THR A 187 5.73 -0.25 -11.00
CA THR A 187 6.26 -1.56 -11.40
C THR A 187 5.81 -1.90 -12.80
N TYR A 188 6.77 -2.07 -13.71
CA TYR A 188 6.51 -2.67 -15.01
C TYR A 188 6.50 -4.18 -14.87
N THR A 189 5.42 -4.84 -15.28
CA THR A 189 5.29 -6.31 -15.25
C THR A 189 5.42 -6.89 -16.66
N PRO A 190 6.06 -8.06 -16.83
CA PRO A 190 6.03 -8.81 -18.08
C PRO A 190 4.59 -9.05 -18.53
N GLU A 191 4.33 -8.92 -19.83
CA GLU A 191 3.09 -9.47 -20.39
C GLU A 191 3.05 -10.98 -20.13
N PRO A 192 1.93 -11.55 -19.66
CA PRO A 192 1.81 -12.98 -19.50
C PRO A 192 1.99 -13.64 -20.87
N GLU A 193 2.98 -14.51 -21.02
CA GLU A 193 3.14 -15.28 -22.26
C GLU A 193 1.81 -15.96 -22.60
N GLU A 194 1.21 -15.62 -23.74
CA GLU A 194 0.04 -16.32 -24.24
C GLU A 194 0.43 -17.79 -24.44
N ARG A 195 -0.11 -18.70 -23.61
CA ARG A 195 0.12 -20.13 -23.80
C ARG A 195 -0.36 -20.50 -25.20
N PRO A 196 0.45 -21.19 -26.04
CA PRO A 196 -0.01 -21.63 -27.34
C PRO A 196 -1.24 -22.51 -27.15
N ARG A 197 -2.37 -22.11 -27.74
CA ARG A 197 -3.57 -22.96 -27.82
C ARG A 197 -3.14 -24.28 -28.43
N CYS A 198 -3.30 -25.37 -27.68
CA CYS A 198 -3.10 -26.72 -28.20
C CYS A 198 -3.99 -26.89 -29.43
N ILE A 199 -3.38 -26.99 -30.61
CA ILE A 199 -4.08 -27.47 -31.80
C ILE A 199 -4.38 -28.94 -31.51
N GLU A 200 -5.62 -29.27 -31.18
CA GLU A 200 -6.07 -30.66 -31.15
C GLU A 200 -5.85 -31.25 -32.55
N ALA A 201 -4.77 -32.02 -32.70
CA ALA A 201 -4.55 -32.85 -33.86
C ALA A 201 -5.64 -33.94 -33.86
N LYS A 202 -6.66 -33.73 -34.69
CA LYS A 202 -7.74 -34.70 -34.94
C LYS A 202 -7.16 -35.90 -35.71
N VAL A 203 -6.52 -36.82 -35.00
CA VAL A 203 -6.14 -38.14 -35.53
C VAL A 203 -7.34 -39.07 -35.36
N ILE A 204 -8.15 -39.21 -36.41
CA ILE A 204 -9.13 -40.30 -36.51
C ILE A 204 -8.58 -41.36 -37.46
N ARG A 205 -8.43 -42.56 -36.91
CA ARG A 205 -7.86 -43.77 -37.51
C ARG A 205 -8.67 -44.28 -38.71
N LYS A 206 -7.96 -44.79 -39.72
CA LYS A 206 -8.46 -45.72 -40.75
C LYS A 206 -8.99 -47.02 -40.12
N GLY A 207 -10.05 -47.60 -40.71
CA GLY A 207 -10.20 -49.06 -40.74
C GLY A 207 -11.62 -49.65 -40.82
N PHE A 208 -12.03 -49.99 -42.05
CA PHE A 208 -12.77 -51.19 -42.50
C PHE A 208 -14.31 -51.37 -42.39
N SER A 209 -14.89 -51.54 -43.61
CA SER A 209 -15.97 -52.44 -44.08
C SER A 209 -17.40 -52.21 -43.57
N SER A 210 -18.49 -52.31 -44.35
CA SER A 210 -18.86 -53.12 -45.54
C SER A 210 -19.98 -52.40 -46.35
N VAL A 211 -19.91 -52.25 -47.69
CA VAL A 211 -20.46 -53.09 -48.79
C VAL A 211 -21.97 -53.40 -48.74
N THR A 212 -22.65 -53.06 -49.86
CA THR A 212 -24.02 -53.45 -50.38
C THR A 212 -25.25 -52.96 -49.62
N SER A 213 -26.37 -52.52 -50.21
CA SER A 213 -26.90 -52.47 -51.59
C SER A 213 -28.19 -51.61 -51.60
N GLU A 214 -28.51 -51.02 -52.76
CA GLU A 214 -29.79 -50.55 -53.33
C GLU A 214 -31.04 -50.30 -52.44
N VAL A 215 -31.78 -49.22 -52.75
CA VAL A 215 -33.17 -49.24 -53.28
C VAL A 215 -33.77 -47.81 -53.24
N THR A 216 -34.17 -47.29 -54.40
CA THR A 216 -35.07 -46.14 -54.58
C THR A 216 -36.52 -46.51 -54.22
N PRO A 217 -37.36 -45.53 -53.86
CA PRO A 217 -38.55 -45.37 -54.70
C PRO A 217 -38.95 -43.91 -54.95
N HIS A 218 -39.32 -43.64 -56.19
CA HIS A 218 -40.27 -42.62 -56.60
C HIS A 218 -41.57 -43.34 -56.97
N ASP A 219 -42.71 -42.76 -56.58
CA ASP A 219 -44.05 -42.79 -57.19
C ASP A 219 -44.97 -42.09 -56.17
N GLU A 220 -45.54 -40.89 -56.39
CA GLU A 220 -46.55 -40.48 -57.38
C GLU A 220 -47.91 -41.18 -57.22
N VAL A 221 -48.99 -40.54 -57.70
CA VAL A 221 -50.45 -40.76 -57.54
C VAL A 221 -51.04 -39.83 -56.46
N THR A 222 -51.93 -38.85 -56.73
CA THR A 222 -53.12 -38.71 -57.61
C THR A 222 -53.46 -37.19 -57.64
N SER A 223 -54.10 -36.55 -58.62
CA SER A 223 -55.03 -36.92 -59.71
C SER A 223 -54.96 -35.89 -60.84
#